data_AF-A0A368GRQ5-F1
#
_entry.id   AF-A0A368GRQ5-F1
#
_cell.length_a   1.000
_cell.length_b   1.000
_cell.length_c   1.000
_cell.angle_alpha   90.00
_cell.angle_beta   90.00
_cell.angle_gamma   90.00
#
_symmetry.space_group_name_H-M   'P 1'
#
loop_
_entity.id
_entity.type
_entity.pdbx_description
1 polymer ?
#
loop_
_entity_poly.entity_id
_entity_poly.type
_entity_poly.pdbx_seq_one_letter_code
_entity_poly.pdbx_strand_id
1 'polypeptide(L)'
;MDRAANHILEKKRRGIFNQAVYNLNLVELATKSQPRKKDNTYQRLAALYRFLLMRVTDPPEAVREYSIRLNDKQGYDTRLKSLPEDVENVLIGLGEDMLGFGHDEIIPGTDVDLEESSYYKELGRTEKERKDKLVQLYKGELEWRPHVFKAVQLALRDVRSYGYNKIANKWIPNNRQAKRPAPQIDSDDSPLHNPNAENEDPIHTYAYNAADYGARNFAL
;
A
#
# COMPACT_ATOMS: atom_id res chain seq x y z
N MET A 1 -28.72 -29.70 11.19
CA MET A 1 -27.29 -29.40 11.42
C MET A 1 -27.17 -27.90 11.60
N ASP A 2 -26.81 -27.49 12.81
CA ASP A 2 -27.16 -26.19 13.40
C ASP A 2 -26.42 -24.98 12.81
N ARG A 3 -27.17 -23.89 12.61
CA ARG A 3 -26.63 -22.54 12.34
C ARG A 3 -25.56 -22.13 13.36
N ALA A 4 -25.70 -22.59 14.61
CA ALA A 4 -24.73 -22.38 15.67
C ALA A 4 -23.40 -23.12 15.42
N ALA A 5 -23.43 -24.34 14.88
CA ALA A 5 -22.23 -25.09 14.56
C ALA A 5 -21.45 -24.45 13.38
N ASN A 6 -22.14 -23.94 12.37
CA ASN A 6 -21.53 -23.17 11.28
C ASN A 6 -20.98 -21.82 11.77
N HIS A 7 -21.65 -21.14 12.70
CA HIS A 7 -21.15 -19.88 13.26
C HIS A 7 -19.91 -20.09 14.17
N ILE A 8 -19.84 -21.22 14.88
CA ILE A 8 -18.66 -21.62 15.66
C ILE A 8 -17.51 -22.06 14.75
N LEU A 9 -17.78 -22.78 13.65
CA LEU A 9 -16.78 -23.12 12.64
C LEU A 9 -16.25 -21.89 11.88
N GLU A 10 -17.11 -20.91 11.60
CA GLU A 10 -16.74 -19.60 11.03
C GLU A 10 -15.92 -18.77 12.03
N LYS A 11 -16.30 -18.70 13.30
CA LYS A 11 -15.50 -18.05 14.36
C LYS A 11 -14.17 -18.77 14.60
N LYS A 12 -14.12 -20.10 14.49
CA LYS A 12 -12.88 -20.89 14.62
C LYS A 12 -12.02 -20.76 13.36
N ARG A 13 -12.59 -20.63 12.15
CA ARG A 13 -11.85 -20.30 10.92
C ARG A 13 -11.31 -18.87 10.93
N ARG A 14 -12.11 -17.89 11.38
CA ARG A 14 -11.67 -16.50 11.57
C ARG A 14 -10.63 -16.37 12.70
N GLY A 15 -10.77 -17.15 13.77
CA GLY A 15 -9.79 -17.22 14.86
C GLY A 15 -8.47 -17.90 14.49
N ILE A 16 -8.51 -18.95 13.64
CA ILE A 16 -7.29 -19.61 13.14
C ILE A 16 -6.59 -18.75 12.08
N PHE A 17 -7.33 -17.98 11.27
CA PHE A 17 -6.73 -17.03 10.31
C PHE A 17 -6.20 -15.75 10.96
N ASN A 18 -6.81 -15.26 12.04
CA ASN A 18 -6.27 -14.15 12.82
C ASN A 18 -5.02 -14.53 13.61
N GLN A 19 -4.77 -15.81 13.93
CA GLN A 19 -3.56 -16.15 14.69
C GLN A 19 -2.26 -16.05 13.86
N ALA A 20 -2.33 -16.20 12.53
CA ALA A 20 -1.15 -16.34 11.67
C ALA A 20 -0.53 -15.00 11.20
N VAL A 21 -1.25 -13.88 11.34
CA VAL A 21 -0.79 -12.54 10.94
C VAL A 21 -0.55 -11.63 12.16
N TYR A 22 -1.23 -11.87 13.29
CA TYR A 22 -1.37 -10.86 14.36
C TYR A 22 -0.25 -10.78 15.41
N ASN A 23 0.80 -11.59 15.34
CA ASN A 23 1.92 -11.47 16.29
C ASN A 23 3.10 -10.63 15.76
N LEU A 24 3.05 -10.16 14.51
CA LEU A 24 4.08 -9.27 13.96
C LEU A 24 3.56 -7.84 13.86
N ASN A 25 4.16 -6.96 14.65
CA ASN A 25 4.05 -5.53 14.43
C ASN A 25 4.82 -5.16 13.13
N LEU A 26 4.09 -5.02 12.02
CA LEU A 26 4.67 -4.73 10.72
C LEU A 26 5.39 -3.38 10.68
N VAL A 27 4.93 -2.41 11.47
CA VAL A 27 5.57 -1.10 11.61
C VAL A 27 6.92 -1.26 12.30
N GLU A 28 6.98 -1.98 13.41
CA GLU A 28 8.25 -2.27 14.09
C GLU A 28 9.19 -3.07 13.17
N LEU A 29 8.66 -4.04 12.42
CA LEU A 29 9.45 -4.82 11.48
C LEU A 29 10.01 -3.93 10.36
N ALA A 30 9.24 -2.97 9.83
CA ALA A 30 9.67 -2.07 8.78
C ALA A 30 10.93 -1.27 9.17
N THR A 31 11.08 -0.91 10.45
CA THR A 31 12.29 -0.21 10.95
C THR A 31 13.58 -1.03 10.79
N LYS A 32 13.46 -2.37 10.68
CA LYS A 32 14.58 -3.31 10.51
C LYS A 32 14.96 -3.50 9.03
N SER A 33 14.18 -2.95 8.10
CA SER A 33 14.46 -2.97 6.67
C SER A 33 15.65 -2.07 6.33
N GLN A 34 16.57 -2.57 5.51
CA GLN A 34 17.74 -1.80 5.05
C GLN A 34 17.76 -1.72 3.53
N PRO A 35 17.27 -0.62 2.93
CA PRO A 35 17.33 -0.43 1.49
C PRO A 35 18.77 -0.25 1.02
N ARG A 36 19.09 -0.67 -0.20
CA ARG A 36 20.43 -0.46 -0.77
C ARG A 36 20.59 1.00 -1.17
N LYS A 37 21.78 1.58 -0.96
CA LYS A 37 22.07 3.00 -1.25
C LYS A 37 21.84 3.42 -2.71
N LYS A 38 21.87 2.46 -3.65
CA LYS A 38 21.74 2.71 -5.10
C LYS A 38 20.32 2.49 -5.62
N ASP A 39 19.39 2.03 -4.78
CA ASP A 39 18.02 1.76 -5.20
C ASP A 39 17.25 3.07 -5.37
N ASN A 40 16.50 3.20 -6.47
CA ASN A 40 15.54 4.29 -6.66
C ASN A 40 14.33 4.11 -5.72
N THR A 41 13.47 5.13 -5.61
CA THR A 41 12.31 5.12 -4.69
C THR A 41 11.42 3.89 -4.87
N TYR A 42 11.06 3.55 -6.10
CA TYR A 42 10.24 2.38 -6.42
C TYR A 42 10.92 1.05 -6.02
N GLN A 43 12.23 0.94 -6.26
CA GLN A 43 13.03 -0.21 -5.85
C GLN A 43 13.11 -0.34 -4.33
N ARG A 44 13.20 0.79 -3.60
CA ARG A 44 13.18 0.82 -2.13
C ARG A 44 11.83 0.38 -1.58
N LEU A 45 10.72 0.84 -2.17
CA LEU A 45 9.36 0.37 -1.84
C LEU A 45 9.25 -1.14 -2.03
N ALA A 46 9.58 -1.63 -3.23
CA ALA A 46 9.53 -3.06 -3.51
C ALA A 46 10.46 -3.88 -2.60
N ALA A 47 11.61 -3.33 -2.18
CA ALA A 47 12.51 -4.00 -1.23
C ALA A 47 11.92 -4.09 0.17
N LEU A 48 11.33 -3.00 0.67
CA LEU A 48 10.61 -2.97 1.94
C LEU A 48 9.49 -4.02 1.95
N TYR A 49 8.64 -4.02 0.93
CA TYR A 49 7.52 -4.96 0.86
C TYR A 49 7.98 -6.41 0.75
N ARG A 50 9.00 -6.72 -0.05
CA ARG A 50 9.58 -8.07 -0.06
C ARG A 50 10.05 -8.48 1.33
N PHE A 51 10.72 -7.60 2.05
CA PHE A 51 11.22 -7.87 3.40
C PHE A 51 10.09 -8.19 4.39
N LEU A 52 9.00 -7.42 4.35
CA LEU A 52 7.82 -7.61 5.20
C LEU A 52 7.03 -8.86 4.82
N LEU A 53 6.70 -9.02 3.54
CA LEU A 53 5.89 -10.13 3.03
C LEU A 53 6.54 -11.50 3.25
N MET A 54 7.88 -11.58 3.23
CA MET A 54 8.59 -12.82 3.59
C MET A 54 8.40 -13.26 5.06
N ARG A 55 7.77 -12.44 5.91
CA ARG A 55 7.61 -12.63 7.36
C ARG A 55 6.19 -12.46 7.88
N VAL A 56 5.24 -12.06 7.03
CA VAL A 56 3.88 -11.67 7.44
C VAL A 56 2.95 -12.86 7.71
N THR A 57 3.34 -14.08 7.31
CA THR A 57 2.54 -15.29 7.51
C THR A 57 3.30 -16.36 8.28
N ASP A 58 2.56 -17.21 8.98
CA ASP A 58 3.05 -18.47 9.56
C ASP A 58 2.21 -19.64 9.03
N PRO A 59 2.76 -20.58 8.23
CA PRO A 59 4.16 -20.62 7.77
C PRO A 59 4.48 -19.51 6.74
N PRO A 60 5.75 -19.07 6.60
CA PRO A 60 6.13 -17.97 5.70
C PRO A 60 5.70 -18.17 4.25
N GLU A 61 5.67 -19.41 3.75
CA GLU A 61 5.28 -19.69 2.36
C GLU A 61 3.81 -19.40 2.06
N ALA A 62 2.94 -19.30 3.08
CA ALA A 62 1.52 -19.03 2.89
C ALA A 62 1.27 -17.68 2.22
N VAL A 63 2.20 -16.71 2.34
CA VAL A 63 2.14 -15.43 1.63
C VAL A 63 2.01 -15.59 0.11
N ARG A 64 2.47 -16.72 -0.46
CA ARG A 64 2.39 -16.99 -1.90
C ARG A 64 0.96 -17.16 -2.41
N GLU A 65 0.00 -17.42 -1.54
CA GLU A 65 -1.41 -17.59 -1.91
C GLU A 65 -2.13 -16.26 -2.13
N TYR A 66 -1.50 -15.13 -1.81
CA TYR A 66 -2.15 -13.81 -1.78
C TYR A 66 -1.75 -12.89 -2.94
N SER A 67 -2.62 -11.94 -3.25
CA SER A 67 -2.44 -10.85 -4.24
C SER A 67 -3.18 -9.59 -3.78
N ILE A 68 -2.71 -8.41 -4.19
CA ILE A 68 -3.45 -7.14 -4.05
C ILE A 68 -4.14 -6.81 -5.38
N ARG A 69 -5.39 -6.35 -5.30
CA ARG A 69 -6.26 -6.07 -6.45
C ARG A 69 -6.53 -4.57 -6.54
N LEU A 70 -5.98 -3.94 -7.57
CA LEU A 70 -6.12 -2.48 -7.78
C LEU A 70 -7.45 -2.11 -8.44
N ASN A 71 -8.15 -3.07 -9.05
CA ASN A 71 -9.48 -2.97 -9.70
C ASN A 71 -9.95 -4.40 -10.03
N ASP A 72 -11.24 -4.71 -9.95
CA ASP A 72 -11.85 -6.03 -10.27
C ASP A 72 -11.78 -6.45 -11.76
N LYS A 73 -10.84 -5.93 -12.54
CA LYS A 73 -10.79 -6.15 -13.99
C LYS A 73 -10.21 -7.52 -14.36
N GLN A 74 -10.68 -8.06 -15.48
CA GLN A 74 -10.39 -9.42 -15.96
C GLN A 74 -8.92 -9.64 -16.33
N GLY A 75 -8.43 -10.89 -16.15
CA GLY A 75 -7.10 -11.35 -16.56
C GLY A 75 -6.22 -11.91 -15.42
N TYR A 76 -6.72 -11.89 -14.18
CA TYR A 76 -5.95 -12.33 -13.00
C TYR A 76 -6.08 -13.83 -12.70
N ASP A 77 -5.06 -14.37 -12.04
CA ASP A 77 -5.06 -15.75 -11.57
C ASP A 77 -6.12 -15.93 -10.48
N THR A 78 -7.25 -16.53 -10.83
CA THR A 78 -8.39 -16.77 -9.95
C THR A 78 -8.06 -17.67 -8.76
N ARG A 79 -6.88 -18.30 -8.75
CA ARG A 79 -6.40 -19.14 -7.65
C ARG A 79 -5.81 -18.33 -6.49
N LEU A 80 -5.48 -17.06 -6.70
CA LEU A 80 -4.90 -16.20 -5.65
C LEU A 80 -5.99 -15.51 -4.82
N LYS A 81 -5.83 -15.56 -3.50
CA LYS A 81 -6.67 -14.87 -2.53
C LYS A 81 -6.33 -13.38 -2.50
N SER A 82 -7.31 -12.54 -2.21
CA SER A 82 -7.02 -11.15 -1.85
C SER A 82 -6.25 -11.10 -0.54
N LEU A 83 -5.25 -10.22 -0.45
CA LEU A 83 -4.58 -9.94 0.81
C LEU A 83 -5.64 -9.43 1.82
N PRO A 84 -5.55 -9.80 3.11
CA PRO A 84 -6.43 -9.22 4.11
C PRO A 84 -6.32 -7.69 4.13
N GLU A 85 -7.45 -7.00 4.18
CA GLU A 85 -7.55 -5.54 4.08
C GLU A 85 -6.66 -4.82 5.10
N ASP A 86 -6.64 -5.28 6.36
CA ASP A 86 -5.79 -4.71 7.41
C ASP A 86 -4.29 -4.76 7.02
N VAL A 87 -3.84 -5.86 6.41
CA VAL A 87 -2.44 -6.03 6.00
C VAL A 87 -2.15 -5.15 4.79
N GLU A 88 -3.08 -5.07 3.85
CA GLU A 88 -3.00 -4.18 2.70
C GLU A 88 -2.86 -2.73 3.14
N ASN A 89 -3.77 -2.23 3.97
CA ASN A 89 -3.76 -0.87 4.48
C ASN A 89 -2.46 -0.52 5.22
N VAL A 90 -1.95 -1.43 6.06
CA VAL A 90 -0.67 -1.23 6.75
C VAL A 90 0.51 -1.17 5.76
N LEU A 91 0.53 -2.03 4.73
CA LEU A 91 1.60 -2.00 3.73
C LEU A 91 1.54 -0.71 2.89
N ILE A 92 0.36 -0.26 2.50
CA ILE A 92 0.18 0.98 1.74
C ILE A 92 0.60 2.18 2.59
N GLY A 93 0.13 2.28 3.83
CA GLY A 93 0.50 3.35 4.76
C GLY A 93 2.01 3.42 5.00
N LEU A 94 2.68 2.28 5.20
CA LEU A 94 4.15 2.25 5.32
C LEU A 94 4.87 2.76 4.06
N GLY A 95 4.29 2.54 2.88
CA GLY A 95 4.79 3.11 1.64
C GLY A 95 4.63 4.61 1.56
N GLU A 96 3.44 5.11 1.92
CA GLU A 96 3.11 6.53 1.96
C GLU A 96 3.98 7.26 2.99
N ASP A 97 4.18 6.68 4.18
CA ASP A 97 5.13 7.18 5.20
C ASP A 97 6.55 7.30 4.64
N MET A 98 7.03 6.26 3.94
CA MET A 98 8.37 6.26 3.35
C MET A 98 8.55 7.35 2.29
N LEU A 99 7.46 7.81 1.68
CA LEU A 99 7.43 8.89 0.69
C LEU A 99 7.14 10.27 1.31
N GLY A 100 6.76 10.33 2.59
CA GLY A 100 6.35 11.56 3.28
C GLY A 100 4.89 11.96 3.04
N PHE A 101 4.05 11.02 2.61
CA PHE A 101 2.61 11.24 2.34
C PHE A 101 1.68 10.63 3.39
N GLY A 102 2.20 9.91 4.39
CA GLY A 102 1.38 9.24 5.42
C GLY A 102 0.87 10.15 6.55
N HIS A 103 0.92 11.47 6.38
CA HIS A 103 0.39 12.42 7.35
C HIS A 103 -1.12 12.57 7.17
N ASP A 104 -1.88 12.58 8.27
CA ASP A 104 -3.34 12.70 8.27
C ASP A 104 -3.82 13.95 7.51
N GLU A 105 -3.05 15.04 7.54
CA GLU A 105 -3.31 16.27 6.78
C GLU A 105 -3.26 16.06 5.26
N ILE A 106 -2.50 15.06 4.79
CA ILE A 106 -2.31 14.74 3.36
C ILE A 106 -3.29 13.65 2.92
N ILE A 107 -3.71 12.75 3.82
CA ILE A 107 -4.57 11.62 3.48
C ILE A 107 -5.99 12.12 3.16
N PRO A 108 -6.51 11.87 1.95
CA PRO A 108 -7.86 12.32 1.60
C PRO A 108 -8.94 11.69 2.48
N GLY A 109 -9.87 12.52 2.97
CA GLY A 109 -11.02 12.07 3.77
C GLY A 109 -10.77 11.99 5.27
N THR A 110 -9.57 12.31 5.73
CA THR A 110 -9.29 12.47 7.17
C THR A 110 -9.76 13.83 7.65
N ASP A 111 -10.53 13.86 8.74
CA ASP A 111 -10.99 15.10 9.37
C ASP A 111 -9.89 15.62 10.30
N VAL A 112 -9.11 16.60 9.83
CA VAL A 112 -8.01 17.20 10.59
C VAL A 112 -8.23 18.70 10.73
N ASP A 113 -8.15 19.17 11.97
CA ASP A 113 -8.07 20.60 12.24
C ASP A 113 -6.67 21.13 11.90
N LEU A 114 -6.54 21.75 10.72
CA LEU A 114 -5.29 22.31 10.23
C LEU A 114 -4.78 23.46 11.12
N GLU A 115 -5.65 24.18 11.82
CA GLU A 115 -5.23 25.28 12.70
C GLU A 115 -4.51 24.76 13.94
N GLU A 116 -4.81 23.55 14.38
CA GLU A 116 -4.14 22.90 15.51
C GLU A 116 -2.98 22.00 15.08
N SER A 117 -2.94 21.54 13.84
CA SER A 117 -1.88 20.67 13.30
C SER A 117 -0.48 21.32 13.38
N SER A 118 0.42 20.66 14.12
CA SER A 118 1.84 21.02 14.15
C SER A 118 2.51 20.76 12.79
N TYR A 119 2.15 19.66 12.13
CA TYR A 119 2.69 19.33 10.81
C TYR A 119 2.35 20.39 9.78
N TYR A 120 1.08 20.82 9.72
CA TYR A 120 0.65 21.88 8.81
C TYR A 120 1.38 23.20 9.09
N LYS A 121 1.57 23.56 10.37
CA LYS A 121 2.35 24.74 10.78
C LYS A 121 3.81 24.68 10.33
N GLU A 122 4.41 23.50 10.25
CA GLU A 122 5.78 23.30 9.78
C GLU A 122 5.94 23.44 8.26
N LEU A 123 4.85 23.35 7.48
CA LEU A 123 4.91 23.44 6.01
C LEU A 123 5.33 24.83 5.49
N GLY A 124 5.18 25.89 6.28
CA GLY A 124 5.45 27.26 5.84
C GLY A 124 5.23 28.31 6.91
N ARG A 125 5.84 29.49 6.73
CA ARG A 125 5.75 30.60 7.70
C ARG A 125 4.44 31.37 7.58
N THR A 126 3.85 31.38 6.38
CA THR A 126 2.58 32.05 6.10
C THR A 126 1.49 31.04 5.75
N GLU A 127 0.24 31.42 5.96
CA GLU A 127 -0.91 30.57 5.60
C GLU A 127 -0.91 30.21 4.11
N LYS A 128 -0.52 31.17 3.25
CA LYS A 128 -0.39 30.93 1.81
C LYS A 128 0.67 29.86 1.50
N GLU A 129 1.86 29.98 2.08
CA GLU A 129 2.93 28.98 1.90
C GLU A 129 2.49 27.60 2.36
N ARG A 130 1.79 27.51 3.51
CA ARG A 130 1.28 26.26 4.06
C ARG A 130 0.26 25.60 3.14
N LYS A 131 -0.73 26.35 2.65
CA LYS A 131 -1.71 25.86 1.67
C LYS A 131 -1.07 25.43 0.36
N ASP A 132 -0.18 26.25 -0.21
CA ASP A 132 0.50 25.94 -1.46
C ASP A 132 1.32 24.65 -1.33
N LYS A 133 2.00 24.47 -0.19
CA LYS A 133 2.78 23.27 0.08
C LYS A 133 1.90 22.04 0.31
N LEU A 134 0.80 22.17 1.03
CA LEU A 134 -0.16 21.10 1.25
C LEU A 134 -0.76 20.62 -0.08
N VAL A 135 -1.11 21.54 -0.98
CA VAL A 135 -1.57 21.21 -2.35
C VAL A 135 -0.52 20.44 -3.15
N GLN A 136 0.78 20.81 -3.02
CA GLN A 136 1.85 20.04 -3.66
C GLN A 136 1.96 18.62 -3.11
N LEU A 137 1.79 18.45 -1.79
CA LEU A 137 1.81 17.14 -1.14
C LEU A 137 0.64 16.26 -1.58
N TYR A 138 -0.58 16.80 -1.66
CA TYR A 138 -1.72 16.08 -2.22
C TYR A 138 -1.48 15.60 -3.67
N LYS A 139 -0.91 16.46 -4.51
CA LYS A 139 -0.58 16.08 -5.90
C LYS A 139 0.46 14.95 -5.94
N GLY A 140 1.47 15.04 -5.08
CA GLY A 140 2.49 14.00 -4.95
C GLY A 140 1.93 12.67 -4.44
N GLU A 141 1.03 12.71 -3.45
CA GLU A 141 0.34 11.53 -2.93
C GLU A 141 -0.45 10.83 -4.04
N LEU A 142 -1.28 11.58 -4.79
CA LEU A 142 -2.07 11.05 -5.89
C LEU A 142 -1.21 10.45 -7.01
N GLU A 143 -0.08 11.09 -7.34
CA GLU A 143 0.87 10.59 -8.33
C GLU A 143 1.51 9.27 -7.85
N TRP A 144 1.91 9.19 -6.58
CA TRP A 144 2.65 8.05 -6.07
C TRP A 144 1.79 6.89 -5.58
N ARG A 145 0.53 7.11 -5.21
CA ARG A 145 -0.36 6.07 -4.69
C ARG A 145 -0.44 4.85 -5.62
N PRO A 146 -0.66 4.97 -6.95
CA PRO A 146 -0.61 3.83 -7.86
C PRO A 146 0.74 3.10 -7.87
N HIS A 147 1.86 3.82 -7.70
CA HIS A 147 3.20 3.25 -7.63
C HIS A 147 3.43 2.47 -6.33
N VAL A 148 2.89 2.94 -5.21
CA VAL A 148 2.88 2.23 -3.93
C VAL A 148 2.19 0.87 -4.10
N PHE A 149 0.98 0.84 -4.67
CA PHE A 149 0.27 -0.42 -4.95
C PHE A 149 1.02 -1.32 -5.95
N LYS A 150 1.51 -0.78 -7.08
CA LYS A 150 2.30 -1.53 -8.07
C LYS A 150 3.56 -2.14 -7.42
N ALA A 151 4.19 -1.46 -6.48
CA ALA A 151 5.36 -1.97 -5.74
C ALA A 151 4.99 -3.15 -4.82
N VAL A 152 3.83 -3.13 -4.14
CA VAL A 152 3.40 -4.29 -3.34
C VAL A 152 3.07 -5.49 -4.24
N GLN A 153 2.38 -5.26 -5.37
CA GLN A 153 2.10 -6.31 -6.36
C GLN A 153 3.38 -6.93 -6.92
N LEU A 154 4.37 -6.10 -7.25
CA LEU A 154 5.71 -6.53 -7.66
C LEU A 154 6.35 -7.40 -6.59
N ALA A 155 6.34 -6.95 -5.34
CA ALA A 155 6.95 -7.68 -4.23
C ALA A 155 6.28 -9.05 -4.02
N LEU A 156 4.95 -9.14 -4.04
CA LEU A 156 4.22 -10.40 -3.96
C LEU A 156 4.57 -11.34 -5.11
N ARG A 157 4.66 -10.82 -6.34
CA ARG A 157 5.10 -11.60 -7.52
C ARG A 157 6.51 -12.15 -7.34
N ASP A 158 7.42 -11.34 -6.80
CA ASP A 158 8.81 -11.74 -6.59
C ASP A 158 8.91 -12.81 -5.48
N VAL A 159 8.26 -12.60 -4.33
CA VAL A 159 8.23 -13.57 -3.22
C VAL A 159 7.63 -14.91 -3.66
N ARG A 160 6.58 -14.91 -4.49
CA ARG A 160 6.04 -16.14 -5.11
C ARG A 160 7.08 -16.89 -5.93
N SER A 161 8.00 -16.18 -6.57
CA SER A 161 9.04 -16.78 -7.41
C SER A 161 10.26 -17.27 -6.62
N TYR A 162 10.37 -16.95 -5.33
CA TYR A 162 11.48 -17.36 -4.48
C TYR A 162 11.33 -18.82 -4.07
N GLY A 163 12.45 -19.53 -3.92
CA GLY A 163 12.45 -20.82 -3.24
C GLY A 163 12.31 -20.63 -1.73
N TYR A 164 11.95 -21.69 -1.02
CA TYR A 164 11.97 -21.67 0.44
C TYR A 164 12.47 -23.01 0.96
N ASN A 165 13.47 -22.93 1.84
CA ASN A 165 14.06 -24.08 2.50
C ASN A 165 13.35 -24.30 3.85
N LYS A 166 12.47 -25.31 3.90
CA LYS A 166 11.72 -25.67 5.11
C LYS A 166 12.61 -26.15 6.26
N ILE A 167 13.74 -26.80 5.94
CA ILE A 167 14.68 -27.32 6.94
C ILE A 167 15.42 -26.16 7.62
N ALA A 168 15.89 -25.20 6.82
CA ALA A 168 16.63 -24.05 7.32
C ALA A 168 15.74 -22.87 7.73
N ASN A 169 14.42 -22.96 7.53
CA ASN A 169 13.44 -21.88 7.68
C ASN A 169 13.90 -20.58 7.00
N LYS A 170 14.33 -20.67 5.73
CA LYS A 170 14.94 -19.56 5.00
C LYS A 170 14.43 -19.45 3.56
N TRP A 171 14.14 -18.23 3.15
CA TRP A 171 13.87 -17.87 1.75
C TRP A 171 15.13 -17.95 0.91
N ILE A 172 14.99 -18.44 -0.32
CA ILE A 172 16.05 -18.50 -1.34
C ILE A 172 15.65 -17.56 -2.47
N PRO A 173 16.27 -16.36 -2.58
CA PRO A 173 15.98 -15.41 -3.63
C PRO A 173 16.18 -16.01 -5.02
N ASN A 174 15.32 -15.61 -5.96
CA ASN A 174 15.42 -16.08 -7.33
C ASN A 174 16.42 -15.21 -8.13
N ASN A 175 17.64 -15.71 -8.29
CA ASN A 175 18.71 -15.00 -9.02
C ASN A 175 18.43 -14.81 -10.52
N ARG A 176 17.37 -15.42 -11.09
CA ARG A 176 16.96 -15.14 -12.48
C ARG A 176 16.53 -13.68 -12.66
N GLN A 177 16.07 -13.02 -11.60
CA GLN A 177 15.61 -11.63 -11.67
C GLN A 177 16.76 -10.60 -11.55
N ALA A 178 17.93 -10.98 -11.03
CA ALA A 178 19.09 -10.09 -10.93
C ALA A 178 19.64 -9.63 -12.31
N LYS A 179 19.21 -10.28 -13.39
CA LYS A 179 19.56 -9.95 -14.79
C LYS A 179 18.51 -9.09 -15.50
N ARG A 180 17.38 -8.76 -14.86
CA ARG A 180 16.33 -7.95 -15.49
C ARG A 180 16.69 -6.46 -15.43
N PRO A 181 16.41 -5.68 -16.48
CA PRO A 181 16.54 -4.22 -16.42
C PRO A 181 15.65 -3.68 -15.30
N ALA A 182 16.09 -2.57 -14.70
CA ALA A 182 15.35 -1.91 -13.62
C ALA A 182 13.92 -1.62 -14.09
N PRO A 183 12.89 -1.83 -13.23
CA PRO A 183 11.53 -1.43 -13.57
C PRO A 183 11.54 0.06 -13.92
N GLN A 184 11.22 0.38 -15.18
CA GLN A 184 10.95 1.73 -15.62
C GLN A 184 9.52 2.06 -15.17
N ILE A 185 9.30 3.25 -14.65
CA ILE A 185 7.94 3.75 -14.46
C ILE A 185 7.48 4.18 -15.86
N ASP A 186 6.55 3.45 -16.46
CA ASP A 186 5.93 3.87 -17.72
C ASP A 186 5.13 5.15 -17.43
N SER A 187 5.53 6.27 -18.04
CA SER A 187 4.96 7.61 -17.86
C SER A 187 3.57 7.79 -18.49
N ASP A 188 3.04 6.75 -19.14
CA ASP A 188 1.89 6.82 -20.06
C ASP A 188 0.54 6.50 -19.41
N ASP A 189 0.51 6.27 -18.09
CA ASP A 189 -0.70 5.94 -17.31
C ASP A 189 -1.23 7.15 -16.49
N SER A 190 -0.79 8.38 -16.79
CA SER A 190 -1.21 9.61 -16.09
C SER A 190 -2.67 9.95 -16.39
N PRO A 191 -3.60 9.92 -15.43
CA PRO A 191 -5.01 10.18 -15.69
C PRO A 191 -5.34 11.67 -15.52
N LEU A 192 -4.68 12.61 -16.21
CA LEU A 192 -5.07 14.03 -16.13
C LEU A 192 -4.82 14.81 -17.44
N HIS A 193 -5.86 14.86 -18.27
CA HIS A 193 -6.22 16.10 -19.00
C HIS A 193 -7.75 16.23 -19.03
N ASN A 194 -8.32 16.94 -18.05
CA ASN A 194 -9.68 17.47 -18.17
C ASN A 194 -9.60 19.00 -18.24
N PRO A 195 -9.76 19.61 -19.43
CA PRO A 195 -9.50 21.03 -19.66
C PRO A 195 -10.61 21.98 -19.17
N ASN A 196 -11.62 21.51 -18.43
CA ASN A 196 -12.79 22.32 -18.06
C ASN A 196 -12.91 22.69 -16.57
N ALA A 197 -11.87 22.52 -15.76
CA ALA A 197 -11.90 22.92 -14.34
C ALA A 197 -11.36 24.35 -14.14
N GLU A 198 -12.03 25.35 -14.70
CA GLU A 198 -11.81 26.75 -14.33
C GLU A 198 -13.01 27.24 -13.50
N ASN A 199 -12.72 27.58 -12.24
CA ASN A 199 -13.57 28.25 -11.23
C ASN A 199 -14.24 27.40 -10.12
N GLU A 200 -13.51 26.46 -9.51
CA GLU A 200 -13.88 25.99 -8.15
C GLU A 200 -12.66 25.89 -7.24
N ASP A 201 -12.88 26.19 -5.95
CA ASP A 201 -11.88 26.18 -4.89
C ASP A 201 -11.12 24.84 -4.93
N PRO A 202 -9.78 24.83 -5.13
CA PRO A 202 -9.05 23.62 -5.47
C PRO A 202 -9.28 22.51 -4.44
N ILE A 203 -9.34 22.87 -3.16
CA ILE A 203 -9.57 21.95 -2.03
C ILE A 203 -10.90 21.18 -2.21
N HIS A 204 -11.95 21.84 -2.71
CA HIS A 204 -13.29 21.26 -2.84
C HIS A 204 -13.41 20.35 -4.07
N THR A 205 -12.77 20.71 -5.19
CA THR A 205 -12.70 19.85 -6.40
C THR A 205 -11.81 18.63 -6.16
N TYR A 206 -10.78 18.74 -5.33
CA TYR A 206 -9.91 17.60 -4.96
C TYR A 206 -10.57 16.64 -3.97
N ALA A 207 -11.36 17.14 -3.01
CA ALA A 207 -12.17 16.28 -2.14
C ALA A 207 -13.22 15.48 -2.94
N TYR A 208 -13.83 16.07 -3.97
CA TYR A 208 -14.80 15.37 -4.83
C TYR A 208 -14.16 14.30 -5.74
N ASN A 209 -12.97 14.54 -6.29
CA ASN A 209 -12.28 13.54 -7.11
C ASN A 209 -11.65 12.40 -6.27
N ALA A 210 -11.17 12.69 -5.06
CA ALA A 210 -10.75 11.68 -4.10
C ALA A 210 -11.93 10.86 -3.57
N ALA A 211 -13.09 11.50 -3.38
CA ALA A 211 -14.33 10.82 -3.04
C ALA A 211 -14.84 9.90 -4.16
N ASP A 212 -14.58 10.16 -5.45
CA ASP A 212 -14.98 9.24 -6.53
C ASP A 212 -14.01 8.03 -6.65
N TYR A 213 -12.75 8.17 -6.22
CA TYR A 213 -11.83 7.03 -6.06
C TYR A 213 -12.10 6.25 -4.76
N GLY A 214 -12.49 6.92 -3.68
CA GLY A 214 -12.93 6.29 -2.43
C GLY A 214 -14.30 5.62 -2.55
N ALA A 215 -15.28 6.28 -3.17
CA ALA A 215 -16.65 5.78 -3.30
C ALA A 215 -16.77 4.56 -4.22
N ARG A 216 -15.85 4.39 -5.19
CA ARG A 216 -15.80 3.17 -6.01
C ARG A 216 -15.26 1.95 -5.25
N ASN A 217 -14.59 2.15 -4.12
CA ASN A 217 -14.19 1.09 -3.19
C ASN A 217 -15.09 1.00 -1.94
N PHE A 218 -16.11 1.86 -1.84
CA PHE A 218 -17.09 1.89 -0.73
C PHE A 218 -18.54 1.90 -1.22
N ALA A 219 -18.89 1.05 -2.18
CA ALA A 219 -20.28 0.83 -2.58
C ALA A 219 -20.64 -0.67 -2.61
N LEU A 220 -21.24 -1.10 -1.49
CA LEU A 220 -22.08 -2.28 -1.20
C LEU A 220 -21.43 -3.66 -1.08
#